data_AF-A0A9P4TMR9-F1
#
_entry.id   AF-A0A9P4TMR9-F1
#
_cell.length_a   1.000
_cell.length_b   1.000
_cell.length_c   1.000
_cell.angle_alpha   90.00
_cell.angle_beta   90.00
_cell.angle_gamma   90.00
#
_symmetry.space_group_name_H-M   'P 1'
#
loop_
_entity.id
_entity.type
_entity.pdbx_description
1 polymer ?
#
loop_
_entity_poly.entity_id
_entity_poly.type
_entity_poly.pdbx_seq_one_letter_code
_entity_poly.pdbx_strand_id
1 'polypeptide(L)'
;MARPDSVESAPAPVETVIVYELDGHLISKEEALQGIANGTLRWGDDGILSSFTNGPVALPTNPPSEVKKPQEQPTTTQVQQVETHQPNVPTDQPTTTPKPTPPKPVPSTTSAQAQAPVSTAVPDASPDDPNDLVDANGNCATCEKPFPNGVIPCSQFPYGYGAMPLNNEGLGGWSGIQDPVYRGIDGFDDIRTVVKDSCSDGTCCIKGAYCSYGCPNPYLKLSFPKKQGKTGQTVGGLYCNDQGMLEMADGSLGKTLCGKGSDKMTVKVQNKLKKSVSFCRTDYPGTESMTFPLTLEPGETGYLANPDQSKYFFWENKPTSAHYYVNKQGVPESEACTWGQDGAGKGNWSPTIFGTSFDDIASHVGYSSLKQNELNWNDRLDYSITFTGDGVTNACKYKASTGQYGQGDKWFSSIKEGCTAGISQGSTLTLVLTDD
;
A
#
# COMPACT_ATOMS: atom_id res chain seq x y z
N MET A 1 -6.55 51.49 -58.72
CA MET A 1 -5.72 52.16 -57.69
C MET A 1 -6.24 51.69 -56.34
N ALA A 2 -5.52 51.09 -55.40
CA ALA A 2 -4.19 50.48 -55.30
C ALA A 2 -4.34 49.40 -54.20
N ARG A 3 -3.65 48.26 -54.32
CA ARG A 3 -3.53 47.27 -53.22
C ARG A 3 -2.54 47.83 -52.19
N PRO A 4 -2.77 47.72 -50.87
CA PRO A 4 -1.71 47.93 -49.91
C PRO A 4 -0.86 46.67 -49.77
N ASP A 5 0.43 46.95 -49.62
CA ASP A 5 1.58 46.05 -49.72
C ASP A 5 1.62 44.97 -48.62
N SER A 6 2.04 43.78 -49.04
CA SER A 6 2.46 42.70 -48.15
C SER A 6 3.81 43.04 -47.53
N VAL A 7 3.81 43.38 -46.23
CA VAL A 7 5.03 43.50 -45.44
C VAL A 7 5.49 42.11 -45.03
N GLU A 8 6.54 41.61 -45.69
CA GLU A 8 7.24 40.39 -45.30
C GLU A 8 8.21 40.73 -44.15
N SER A 9 7.85 40.34 -42.92
CA SER A 9 8.75 40.45 -41.77
C SER A 9 9.69 39.25 -41.75
N ALA A 10 11.00 39.50 -41.89
CA ALA A 10 12.02 38.50 -41.59
C ALA A 10 12.03 38.20 -40.08
N PRO A 11 12.10 36.94 -39.65
CA PRO A 11 12.14 36.60 -38.22
C PRO A 11 13.44 37.10 -37.58
N ALA A 12 13.30 37.68 -36.38
CA ALA A 12 14.42 38.13 -35.56
C ALA A 12 15.33 36.95 -35.16
N PRO A 13 16.64 37.17 -34.95
CA PRO A 13 17.54 36.11 -34.49
C PRO A 13 17.09 35.59 -33.12
N VAL A 14 16.86 34.28 -33.02
CA VAL A 14 16.46 33.61 -31.77
C VAL A 14 17.73 33.13 -31.06
N GLU A 15 18.00 33.68 -29.88
CA GLU A 15 19.06 33.19 -29.01
C GLU A 15 18.52 31.98 -28.21
N THR A 16 19.21 30.84 -28.33
CA THR A 16 18.82 29.61 -27.61
C THR A 16 19.61 29.55 -26.31
N VAL A 17 18.90 29.62 -25.18
CA VAL A 17 19.49 29.50 -23.85
C VAL A 17 19.14 28.11 -23.29
N ILE A 18 20.16 27.36 -22.90
CA ILE A 18 20.00 26.04 -22.27
C ILE A 18 19.90 26.24 -20.77
N VAL A 19 18.84 25.69 -20.16
CA VAL A 19 18.62 25.66 -18.72
C VAL A 19 18.55 24.22 -18.23
N TYR A 20 18.99 24.00 -16.99
CA TYR A 20 18.94 22.70 -16.32
C TYR A 20 17.98 22.82 -15.13
N GLU A 21 17.01 21.94 -15.05
CA GLU A 21 15.96 21.95 -14.04
C GLU A 21 15.88 20.58 -13.36
N LEU A 22 15.82 20.58 -12.02
CA LEU A 22 15.62 19.40 -11.19
C LEU A 22 14.46 19.71 -10.23
N ASP A 23 13.42 18.88 -10.27
CA ASP A 23 12.23 19.00 -9.40
C ASP A 23 11.62 20.42 -9.38
N GLY A 24 11.48 21.07 -10.55
CA GLY A 24 10.91 22.41 -10.65
C GLY A 24 11.89 23.56 -10.36
N HIS A 25 13.16 23.26 -10.03
CA HIS A 25 14.16 24.25 -9.65
C HIS A 25 15.32 24.29 -10.63
N LEU A 26 15.74 25.50 -11.02
CA LEU A 26 16.90 25.69 -11.87
C LEU A 26 18.18 25.33 -11.10
N ILE A 27 18.98 24.44 -11.69
CA ILE A 27 20.30 24.05 -11.20
C ILE A 27 21.38 24.53 -12.16
N SER A 28 22.61 24.66 -11.67
CA SER A 28 23.73 25.01 -12.54
C SER A 28 24.08 23.87 -13.50
N LYS A 29 24.71 24.21 -14.62
CA LYS A 29 25.23 23.21 -15.56
C LYS A 29 26.23 22.28 -14.89
N GLU A 30 27.06 22.82 -14.02
CA GLU A 30 28.08 22.09 -13.28
C GLU A 30 27.46 21.06 -12.34
N GLU A 31 26.42 21.43 -11.58
CA GLU A 31 25.67 20.50 -10.72
C GLU A 31 24.98 19.40 -11.52
N ALA A 32 24.34 19.75 -12.64
CA ALA A 32 23.69 18.79 -13.52
C ALA A 32 24.70 17.75 -14.06
N LEU A 33 25.85 18.22 -14.57
CA LEU A 33 26.88 17.35 -15.13
C LEU A 33 27.56 16.49 -14.06
N GLN A 34 27.80 17.04 -12.86
CA GLN A 34 28.39 16.28 -11.77
C GLN A 34 27.44 15.20 -11.26
N GLY A 35 26.15 15.51 -11.14
CA GLY A 35 25.11 14.56 -10.77
C GLY A 35 24.90 13.45 -11.81
N ILE A 36 25.08 13.74 -13.10
CA ILE A 36 25.06 12.72 -14.15
C ILE A 36 26.31 11.85 -14.08
N ALA A 37 27.49 12.44 -13.87
CA ALA A 37 28.76 11.72 -13.84
C ALA A 37 28.89 10.78 -12.63
N ASN A 38 28.30 11.12 -11.49
CA ASN A 38 28.32 10.31 -10.27
C ASN A 38 27.08 9.41 -10.13
N GLY A 39 26.14 9.45 -11.09
CA GLY A 39 24.97 8.60 -11.15
C GLY A 39 23.81 9.02 -10.23
N THR A 40 23.87 10.18 -9.57
CA THR A 40 22.77 10.69 -8.73
C THR A 40 21.66 11.36 -9.54
N LEU A 41 21.95 11.79 -10.77
CA LEU A 41 20.99 12.36 -11.71
C LEU A 41 21.01 11.58 -13.03
N ARG A 42 19.86 11.51 -13.69
CA ARG A 42 19.72 11.02 -15.06
C ARG A 42 18.93 12.04 -15.88
N TRP A 43 19.16 12.08 -17.19
CA TRP A 43 18.24 12.81 -18.07
C TRP A 43 16.84 12.19 -17.96
N GLY A 44 15.80 13.04 -18.03
CA GLY A 44 14.41 12.57 -18.04
C GLY A 44 14.16 11.55 -19.15
N ASP A 45 13.12 10.73 -18.97
CA ASP A 45 12.88 9.49 -19.72
C ASP A 45 12.65 9.68 -21.24
N ASP A 46 12.54 10.92 -21.73
CA ASP A 46 12.41 11.24 -23.16
C ASP A 46 13.73 11.64 -23.85
N GLY A 47 14.79 11.96 -23.12
CA GLY A 47 16.10 12.31 -23.67
C GLY A 47 16.11 13.54 -24.60
N ILE A 48 15.07 14.37 -24.58
CA ILE A 48 14.90 15.51 -25.49
C ILE A 48 15.02 16.83 -24.72
N LEU A 49 15.78 17.79 -25.28
CA LEU A 49 15.76 19.18 -24.85
C LEU A 49 14.36 19.78 -25.07
N SER A 50 13.60 20.00 -23.99
CA SER A 50 12.34 20.73 -24.06
C SER A 50 12.59 22.22 -24.26
N SER A 51 12.11 22.79 -25.36
CA SER A 51 12.15 24.23 -25.61
C SER A 51 10.82 24.87 -25.22
N PHE A 52 10.84 25.86 -24.34
CA PHE A 52 9.67 26.71 -24.04
C PHE A 52 9.84 28.08 -24.69
N THR A 53 8.92 28.48 -25.56
CA THR A 53 8.82 29.85 -26.08
C THR A 53 7.75 30.62 -25.29
N ASN A 54 8.14 31.68 -24.58
CA ASN A 54 7.18 32.59 -23.96
C ASN A 54 6.60 33.55 -25.01
N GLY A 55 5.35 33.30 -25.42
CA GLY A 55 4.53 34.23 -26.21
C GLY A 55 3.04 33.85 -26.15
N PRO A 56 2.10 34.81 -26.12
CA PRO A 56 0.69 34.50 -25.89
C PRO A 56 0.03 33.91 -27.13
N VAL A 57 -0.69 32.80 -26.95
CA VAL A 57 -1.56 32.20 -27.99
C VAL A 57 -3.02 32.54 -27.65
N ALA A 58 -3.69 33.27 -28.55
CA ALA A 58 -5.13 33.53 -28.47
C ALA A 58 -5.92 32.28 -28.91
N LEU A 59 -6.97 31.92 -28.16
CA LEU A 59 -7.90 30.82 -28.50
C LEU A 59 -9.14 31.35 -29.25
N PRO A 60 -9.65 30.63 -30.28
CA PRO A 60 -10.86 31.02 -31.02
C PRO A 60 -12.16 30.59 -30.32
N THR A 61 -13.16 31.49 -30.34
CA THR A 61 -14.52 31.31 -29.78
C THR A 61 -15.47 30.63 -30.77
N ASN A 62 -16.29 29.67 -30.32
CA ASN A 62 -17.38 29.09 -31.12
C ASN A 62 -18.73 29.81 -30.88
N PRO A 63 -19.62 29.95 -31.91
CA PRO A 63 -20.90 30.67 -31.83
C PRO A 63 -22.08 29.82 -31.28
N PRO A 64 -23.19 30.45 -30.85
CA PRO A 64 -24.28 29.81 -30.07
C PRO A 64 -25.38 29.17 -30.92
N SER A 65 -26.13 28.22 -30.36
CA SER A 65 -27.34 27.63 -30.98
C SER A 65 -28.55 27.63 -30.03
N GLU A 66 -29.72 27.57 -30.66
CA GLU A 66 -31.01 28.18 -30.34
C GLU A 66 -31.89 27.61 -29.20
N VAL A 67 -32.85 28.47 -28.85
CA VAL A 67 -33.92 28.47 -27.85
C VAL A 67 -35.09 27.52 -28.16
N LYS A 68 -35.70 26.91 -27.12
CA LYS A 68 -37.17 26.75 -26.99
C LYS A 68 -37.65 27.15 -25.58
N LYS A 69 -38.82 27.80 -25.55
CA LYS A 69 -39.41 28.66 -24.50
C LYS A 69 -40.38 27.92 -23.52
N PRO A 70 -40.90 28.60 -22.47
CA PRO A 70 -41.23 28.06 -21.13
C PRO A 70 -42.72 28.17 -20.71
N GLN A 71 -43.05 27.72 -19.48
CA GLN A 71 -44.29 28.07 -18.75
C GLN A 71 -43.99 28.12 -17.23
N GLU A 72 -43.78 29.32 -16.66
CA GLU A 72 -44.66 30.12 -15.75
C GLU A 72 -44.79 29.55 -14.31
N GLN A 73 -44.06 30.05 -13.29
CA GLN A 73 -44.20 31.27 -12.44
C GLN A 73 -44.93 30.98 -11.10
N PRO A 74 -44.84 31.81 -10.04
CA PRO A 74 -43.78 32.71 -9.57
C PRO A 74 -43.35 32.41 -8.10
N THR A 75 -42.19 32.90 -7.68
CA THR A 75 -42.06 33.39 -6.29
C THR A 75 -41.23 34.68 -6.30
N THR A 76 -41.81 35.68 -5.64
CA THR A 76 -41.42 37.09 -5.58
C THR A 76 -40.11 37.33 -4.84
N THR A 77 -39.30 38.18 -5.45
CA THR A 77 -38.19 38.97 -4.90
C THR A 77 -38.63 39.85 -3.72
N GLN A 78 -37.82 39.94 -2.67
CA GLN A 78 -37.36 41.24 -2.15
C GLN A 78 -36.15 41.09 -1.19
N VAL A 79 -35.29 42.10 -1.29
CA VAL A 79 -33.95 42.26 -0.76
C VAL A 79 -34.02 43.23 0.41
N GLN A 80 -33.26 43.04 1.50
CA GLN A 80 -32.62 44.14 2.21
C GLN A 80 -31.57 43.70 3.24
N GLN A 81 -30.42 44.38 3.17
CA GLN A 81 -29.33 44.45 4.14
C GLN A 81 -29.76 45.20 5.42
N VAL A 82 -29.04 45.03 6.53
CA VAL A 82 -28.18 46.06 7.19
C VAL A 82 -27.93 45.76 8.69
N GLU A 83 -26.63 45.83 9.03
CA GLU A 83 -25.89 46.23 10.25
C GLU A 83 -26.17 45.73 11.69
N THR A 84 -25.02 45.34 12.28
CA THR A 84 -24.52 45.45 13.66
C THR A 84 -25.15 46.50 14.57
N HIS A 85 -25.24 46.20 15.88
CA HIS A 85 -24.74 47.04 17.00
C HIS A 85 -24.87 46.31 18.37
N GLN A 86 -23.74 46.18 19.09
CA GLN A 86 -23.64 46.25 20.57
C GLN A 86 -23.76 47.74 21.00
N PRO A 87 -24.05 48.16 22.26
CA PRO A 87 -23.31 47.73 23.47
C PRO A 87 -24.01 47.87 24.85
N ASN A 88 -23.26 47.46 25.90
CA ASN A 88 -22.99 48.13 27.19
C ASN A 88 -23.19 47.38 28.52
N VAL A 89 -22.17 47.62 29.36
CA VAL A 89 -21.75 47.14 30.69
C VAL A 89 -22.48 47.91 31.84
N PRO A 90 -22.40 47.48 33.12
CA PRO A 90 -21.32 47.95 34.06
C PRO A 90 -20.80 46.82 35.02
N THR A 91 -19.49 46.58 35.29
CA THR A 91 -18.49 47.23 36.21
C THR A 91 -19.00 47.59 37.62
N ASP A 92 -18.35 47.38 38.78
CA ASP A 92 -17.07 46.76 39.20
C ASP A 92 -17.03 46.60 40.77
N GLN A 93 -16.39 45.52 41.28
CA GLN A 93 -15.62 45.31 42.56
C GLN A 93 -16.13 45.71 43.99
N PRO A 94 -15.49 45.26 45.13
CA PRO A 94 -14.23 44.49 45.33
C PRO A 94 -14.20 43.30 46.36
N THR A 95 -13.21 42.44 46.14
CA THR A 95 -12.31 41.61 47.00
C THR A 95 -12.54 41.43 48.51
N THR A 96 -12.44 40.19 49.05
CA THR A 96 -11.61 39.79 50.23
C THR A 96 -11.55 38.26 50.45
N THR A 97 -10.39 37.77 50.89
CA THR A 97 -10.08 36.48 51.55
C THR A 97 -8.87 36.77 52.48
N PRO A 98 -8.44 35.96 53.49
CA PRO A 98 -8.82 34.58 53.87
C PRO A 98 -8.88 34.27 55.42
N LYS A 99 -8.96 32.96 55.75
CA LYS A 99 -8.49 32.22 56.97
C LYS A 99 -9.58 31.70 57.98
N PRO A 100 -9.27 30.75 58.91
CA PRO A 100 -9.46 29.29 58.81
C PRO A 100 -10.35 28.69 59.93
N THR A 101 -10.77 27.42 59.81
CA THR A 101 -11.51 26.70 60.88
C THR A 101 -11.01 25.24 61.03
N PRO A 102 -11.05 24.64 62.24
CA PRO A 102 -10.14 23.57 62.70
C PRO A 102 -10.69 22.12 62.62
N PRO A 103 -9.89 21.08 62.95
CA PRO A 103 -10.16 19.68 62.59
C PRO A 103 -10.62 18.76 63.75
N LYS A 104 -11.37 17.69 63.43
CA LYS A 104 -11.40 16.34 64.07
C LYS A 104 -12.54 15.46 63.52
N PRO A 105 -12.59 14.12 63.73
CA PRO A 105 -11.52 13.14 64.04
C PRO A 105 -11.49 11.94 63.05
N VAL A 106 -10.38 11.19 63.12
CA VAL A 106 -10.08 9.92 62.43
C VAL A 106 -10.88 8.74 63.02
N PRO A 107 -11.26 7.75 62.20
CA PRO A 107 -11.22 6.34 62.60
C PRO A 107 -10.26 5.50 61.75
N SER A 108 -9.64 4.54 62.42
CA SER A 108 -8.50 3.74 61.99
C SER A 108 -8.82 2.60 61.02
N THR A 109 -7.88 2.39 60.09
CA THR A 109 -7.34 1.13 59.56
C THR A 109 -8.29 -0.05 59.28
N THR A 110 -8.47 -0.34 57.98
CA THR A 110 -8.51 -1.72 57.48
C THR A 110 -7.75 -1.79 56.15
N SER A 111 -6.94 -2.84 56.02
CA SER A 111 -5.96 -3.16 55.00
C SER A 111 -6.51 -3.16 53.57
N ALA A 112 -5.84 -2.48 52.63
CA ALA A 112 -6.01 -2.70 51.20
C ALA A 112 -4.64 -3.01 50.59
N GLN A 113 -4.54 -4.20 50.00
CA GLN A 113 -3.34 -4.73 49.34
C GLN A 113 -2.85 -3.75 48.26
N ALA A 114 -1.56 -3.46 48.28
CA ALA A 114 -0.86 -2.82 47.18
C ALA A 114 -0.98 -3.71 45.94
N GLN A 115 -1.69 -3.23 44.91
CA GLN A 115 -1.58 -3.80 43.57
C GLN A 115 -0.16 -3.53 43.07
N ALA A 116 0.55 -4.61 42.77
CA ALA A 116 1.83 -4.55 42.09
C ALA A 116 1.67 -3.83 40.74
N PRO A 117 2.66 -3.03 40.29
CA PRO A 117 2.63 -2.43 38.96
C PRO A 117 2.58 -3.55 37.92
N VAL A 118 1.66 -3.43 36.97
CA VAL A 118 1.58 -4.30 35.79
C VAL A 118 2.90 -4.12 35.04
N SER A 119 3.70 -5.18 35.02
CA SER A 119 4.92 -5.26 34.24
C SER A 119 4.56 -5.06 32.77
N THR A 120 4.88 -3.91 32.19
CA THR A 120 5.01 -3.74 30.74
C THR A 120 6.10 -4.69 30.29
N ALA A 121 5.71 -5.84 29.76
CA ALA A 121 6.63 -6.75 29.09
C ALA A 121 7.34 -5.97 27.98
N VAL A 122 8.67 -5.99 28.03
CA VAL A 122 9.53 -5.56 26.93
C VAL A 122 9.10 -6.35 25.69
N PRO A 123 9.01 -5.76 24.49
CA PRO A 123 8.75 -6.53 23.28
C PRO A 123 9.78 -7.65 23.16
N ASP A 124 9.29 -8.86 22.84
CA ASP A 124 10.12 -10.04 22.58
C ASP A 124 11.25 -9.69 21.60
N ALA A 125 12.41 -10.32 21.78
CA ALA A 125 13.48 -10.27 20.79
C ALA A 125 12.93 -10.65 19.41
N SER A 126 13.44 -9.99 18.36
CA SER A 126 13.08 -10.30 16.97
C SER A 126 13.09 -11.81 16.74
N PRO A 127 12.08 -12.40 16.07
CA PRO A 127 12.25 -13.72 15.47
C PRO A 127 13.45 -13.65 14.53
N ASP A 128 14.28 -14.69 14.53
CA ASP A 128 15.38 -14.82 13.58
C ASP A 128 14.85 -15.10 12.15
N ASP A 129 13.65 -15.69 12.02
CA ASP A 129 12.96 -15.94 10.75
C ASP A 129 11.47 -15.49 10.78
N PRO A 130 11.01 -14.67 9.82
CA PRO A 130 9.59 -14.37 9.57
C PRO A 130 8.62 -15.58 9.57
N ASN A 131 9.10 -16.75 9.14
CA ASN A 131 8.33 -18.01 9.11
C ASN A 131 8.13 -18.61 10.51
N ASP A 132 8.95 -18.25 11.50
CA ASP A 132 8.78 -18.71 12.89
C ASP A 132 7.60 -18.03 13.60
N LEU A 133 7.00 -17.01 12.98
CA LEU A 133 5.80 -16.35 13.52
C LEU A 133 4.55 -17.22 13.43
N VAL A 134 4.56 -18.28 12.62
CA VAL A 134 3.41 -19.17 12.42
C VAL A 134 3.78 -20.63 12.70
N ASP A 135 2.84 -21.38 13.27
CA ASP A 135 2.98 -22.83 13.40
C ASP A 135 2.79 -23.56 12.06
N ALA A 136 3.00 -24.88 12.04
CA ALA A 136 2.83 -25.73 10.86
C ALA A 136 1.40 -25.71 10.26
N ASN A 137 0.41 -25.17 10.99
CA ASN A 137 -0.97 -25.02 10.55
C ASN A 137 -1.28 -23.57 10.10
N GLY A 138 -0.28 -22.68 10.09
CA GLY A 138 -0.43 -21.28 9.74
C GLY A 138 -1.12 -20.46 10.84
N ASN A 139 -0.96 -20.79 12.12
CA ASN A 139 -1.47 -19.98 13.23
C ASN A 139 -0.37 -19.11 13.84
N CYS A 140 -0.66 -17.82 14.01
CA CYS A 140 0.24 -16.83 14.59
C CYS A 140 -0.23 -16.42 15.99
N ALA A 141 0.47 -16.90 17.03
CA ALA A 141 0.09 -16.65 18.43
C ALA A 141 0.18 -15.16 18.82
N THR A 142 1.11 -14.41 18.22
CA THR A 142 1.29 -12.98 18.51
C THR A 142 0.30 -12.09 17.75
N CYS A 143 -0.33 -12.60 16.70
CA CYS A 143 -1.29 -11.86 15.88
C CYS A 143 -2.63 -11.61 16.59
N GLU A 144 -2.95 -12.35 17.65
CA GLU A 144 -4.16 -12.15 18.45
C GLU A 144 -4.00 -11.06 19.52
N LYS A 145 -2.78 -10.59 19.76
CA LYS A 145 -2.49 -9.57 20.77
C LYS A 145 -2.96 -8.19 20.29
N PRO A 146 -3.84 -7.50 21.05
CA PRO A 146 -4.24 -6.14 20.71
C PRO A 146 -3.04 -5.19 20.64
N PHE A 147 -3.03 -4.32 19.63
CA PHE A 147 -1.98 -3.35 19.42
C PHE A 147 -2.09 -2.18 20.43
N PRO A 148 -1.00 -1.82 21.12
CA PRO A 148 -1.01 -0.77 22.13
C PRO A 148 -0.82 0.61 21.47
N ASN A 149 -1.91 1.16 20.93
CA ASN A 149 -1.92 2.50 20.32
C ASN A 149 -1.29 3.55 21.25
N GLY A 150 -0.36 4.34 20.72
CA GLY A 150 0.30 5.43 21.44
C GLY A 150 1.39 5.01 22.41
N VAL A 151 1.80 3.73 22.43
CA VAL A 151 2.79 3.18 23.38
C VAL A 151 4.15 2.90 22.76
N ILE A 152 4.19 2.43 21.51
CA ILE A 152 5.46 2.09 20.84
C ILE A 152 5.97 3.32 20.08
N PRO A 153 7.21 3.78 20.29
CA PRO A 153 7.79 4.89 19.51
C PRO A 153 7.84 4.56 18.01
N CYS A 154 7.66 5.56 17.14
CA CYS A 154 7.68 5.34 15.69
C CYS A 154 9.00 4.81 15.16
N SER A 155 10.12 5.16 15.81
CA SER A 155 11.45 4.65 15.48
C SER A 155 11.65 3.17 15.85
N GLN A 156 10.66 2.50 16.43
CA GLN A 156 10.75 1.12 16.88
C GLN A 156 9.75 0.25 16.13
N PHE A 157 10.25 -0.82 15.50
CA PHE A 157 9.41 -1.81 14.86
C PHE A 157 8.55 -2.58 15.91
N PRO A 158 7.25 -2.81 15.65
CA PRO A 158 6.30 -3.32 16.65
C PRO A 158 6.35 -4.85 16.81
N TYR A 159 7.50 -5.37 17.23
CA TYR A 159 7.70 -6.79 17.54
C TYR A 159 6.70 -7.31 18.57
N GLY A 160 6.33 -8.59 18.44
CA GLY A 160 5.47 -9.28 19.41
C GLY A 160 3.97 -9.08 19.20
N TYR A 161 3.54 -8.34 18.17
CA TYR A 161 2.12 -8.10 17.82
C TYR A 161 1.72 -8.70 16.45
N GLY A 162 2.49 -9.70 15.98
CA GLY A 162 2.30 -10.34 14.69
C GLY A 162 2.94 -9.61 13.51
N ALA A 163 3.46 -8.40 13.71
CA ALA A 163 4.20 -7.68 12.68
C ALA A 163 5.47 -8.46 12.30
N MET A 164 5.59 -8.74 11.01
CA MET A 164 6.67 -9.52 10.42
C MET A 164 7.76 -8.57 9.91
N PRO A 165 8.99 -8.62 10.47
CA PRO A 165 10.07 -7.74 10.06
C PRO A 165 10.54 -8.10 8.64
N LEU A 166 10.71 -7.09 7.79
CA LEU A 166 11.26 -7.25 6.44
C LEU A 166 12.64 -6.62 6.36
N ASN A 167 13.66 -7.47 6.44
CA ASN A 167 15.05 -7.01 6.47
C ASN A 167 15.55 -6.58 5.09
N ASN A 168 14.99 -7.14 4.02
CA ASN A 168 15.47 -6.97 2.65
C ASN A 168 15.18 -5.59 2.05
N GLU A 169 14.32 -4.80 2.69
CA GLU A 169 14.01 -3.43 2.27
C GLU A 169 14.94 -2.39 2.90
N GLY A 170 15.71 -2.77 3.93
CA GLY A 170 16.65 -1.85 4.59
C GLY A 170 15.95 -0.64 5.24
N LEU A 171 14.70 -0.83 5.69
CA LEU A 171 13.85 0.17 6.34
C LEU A 171 13.58 -0.16 7.81
N GLY A 172 14.49 -0.86 8.50
CA GLY A 172 14.32 -1.21 9.91
C GLY A 172 13.12 -2.12 10.20
N GLY A 173 12.85 -3.06 9.29
CA GLY A 173 11.77 -4.04 9.38
C GLY A 173 10.47 -3.61 8.69
N TRP A 174 10.30 -2.32 8.37
CA TRP A 174 9.15 -1.82 7.64
C TRP A 174 9.16 -2.28 6.17
N SER A 175 7.98 -2.49 5.58
CA SER A 175 7.82 -2.80 4.15
C SER A 175 7.83 -1.56 3.27
N GLY A 176 7.61 -0.40 3.87
CA GLY A 176 7.55 0.87 3.18
C GLY A 176 7.10 1.97 4.12
N ILE A 177 7.59 3.18 3.90
CA ILE A 177 7.16 4.37 4.65
C ILE A 177 6.61 5.38 3.65
N GLN A 178 5.39 5.83 3.88
CA GLN A 178 4.70 6.81 3.04
C GLN A 178 4.39 8.05 3.87
N ASP A 179 4.86 9.21 3.43
CA ASP A 179 4.60 10.51 4.06
C ASP A 179 3.78 11.39 3.11
N PRO A 180 2.44 11.40 3.24
CA PRO A 180 1.60 12.34 2.52
C PRO A 180 1.86 13.79 2.93
N VAL A 181 2.37 14.61 2.01
CA VAL A 181 2.53 16.05 2.23
C VAL A 181 1.15 16.73 2.19
N TYR A 182 0.30 16.36 1.23
CA TYR A 182 -1.08 16.83 1.18
C TYR A 182 -2.03 15.86 1.89
N ARG A 183 -2.89 16.42 2.75
CA ARG A 183 -3.86 15.66 3.58
C ARG A 183 -5.24 16.29 3.54
N GLY A 184 -5.86 16.29 2.36
CA GLY A 184 -7.19 16.86 2.15
C GLY A 184 -8.33 15.96 2.58
N ILE A 185 -9.56 16.48 2.53
CA ILE A 185 -10.78 15.67 2.72
C ILE A 185 -10.99 14.68 1.56
N ASP A 186 -10.46 15.02 0.39
CA ASP A 186 -10.54 14.32 -0.88
C ASP A 186 -9.49 13.21 -1.04
N GLY A 187 -8.48 13.17 -0.17
CA GLY A 187 -7.46 12.13 -0.18
C GLY A 187 -6.09 12.61 0.26
N PHE A 188 -5.14 11.70 0.18
CA PHE A 188 -3.71 11.99 0.25
C PHE A 188 -3.16 12.34 -1.13
N ASP A 189 -2.13 13.17 -1.18
CA ASP A 189 -1.39 13.47 -2.41
C ASP A 189 0.03 13.92 -2.05
N ASP A 190 0.90 14.02 -3.07
CA ASP A 190 2.32 14.31 -2.87
C ASP A 190 2.91 13.39 -1.79
N ILE A 191 2.74 12.09 -2.02
CA ILE A 191 3.10 11.04 -1.06
C ILE A 191 4.55 10.68 -1.29
N ARG A 192 5.42 11.20 -0.42
CA ARG A 192 6.83 10.83 -0.43
C ARG A 192 6.98 9.41 0.11
N THR A 193 7.61 8.53 -0.67
CA THR A 193 7.97 7.18 -0.21
C THR A 193 9.45 7.14 0.12
N VAL A 194 9.80 6.57 1.29
CA VAL A 194 11.20 6.40 1.69
C VAL A 194 11.84 5.33 0.81
N VAL A 195 13.04 5.63 0.29
CA VAL A 195 13.78 4.75 -0.62
C VAL A 195 14.35 3.57 0.15
N LYS A 196 14.38 2.40 -0.49
CA LYS A 196 15.06 1.18 -0.02
C LYS A 196 16.47 1.48 0.51
N ASP A 197 16.89 0.77 1.55
CA ASP A 197 18.22 0.85 2.17
C ASP A 197 18.62 2.22 2.74
N SER A 198 17.67 3.16 2.84
CA SER A 198 17.96 4.50 3.38
C SER A 198 17.88 4.60 4.90
N CYS A 199 17.35 3.58 5.59
CA CYS A 199 17.09 3.66 7.02
C CYS A 199 16.97 2.29 7.69
N SER A 200 18.08 1.56 7.77
CA SER A 200 18.09 0.22 8.38
C SER A 200 17.85 0.21 9.89
N ASP A 201 17.93 1.37 10.56
CA ASP A 201 17.65 1.52 11.99
C ASP A 201 16.18 1.83 12.29
N GLY A 202 15.33 1.97 11.28
CA GLY A 202 13.88 2.20 11.41
C GLY A 202 13.48 3.64 11.78
N THR A 203 14.44 4.56 11.88
CA THR A 203 14.21 5.99 12.22
C THR A 203 13.45 6.78 11.14
N CYS A 204 13.22 6.19 9.97
CA CYS A 204 12.49 6.78 8.84
C CYS A 204 10.98 6.82 9.06
N CYS A 205 10.46 6.02 9.99
CA CYS A 205 9.07 6.15 10.43
C CYS A 205 8.92 7.41 11.29
N ILE A 206 8.64 8.53 10.61
CA ILE A 206 8.57 9.87 11.20
C ILE A 206 7.11 10.31 11.44
N LYS A 207 6.93 11.34 12.27
CA LYS A 207 5.62 11.93 12.56
C LYS A 207 4.86 12.27 11.29
N GLY A 208 3.58 11.92 11.26
CA GLY A 208 2.72 12.07 10.10
C GLY A 208 2.83 10.92 9.09
N ALA A 209 3.92 10.17 9.05
CA ALA A 209 4.07 9.09 8.08
C ALA A 209 3.17 7.88 8.41
N TYR A 210 2.89 7.09 7.37
CA TYR A 210 2.32 5.76 7.45
C TYR A 210 3.44 4.74 7.24
N CYS A 211 3.67 3.91 8.25
CA CYS A 211 4.76 2.95 8.33
C CYS A 211 4.20 1.55 8.12
N SER A 212 4.38 1.05 6.91
CA SER A 212 3.82 -0.20 6.44
C SER A 212 4.63 -1.40 6.94
N TYR A 213 3.95 -2.48 7.31
CA TYR A 213 4.54 -3.68 7.91
C TYR A 213 3.94 -4.94 7.29
N GLY A 214 4.70 -6.04 7.35
CA GLY A 214 4.22 -7.36 6.94
C GLY A 214 3.42 -8.08 8.03
N CYS A 215 2.56 -8.99 7.61
CA CYS A 215 1.98 -10.02 8.47
C CYS A 215 2.34 -11.38 7.89
N PRO A 216 2.67 -12.38 8.72
CA PRO A 216 3.03 -13.71 8.23
C PRO A 216 1.84 -14.33 7.51
N ASN A 217 2.08 -15.11 6.48
CA ASN A 217 0.99 -15.83 5.84
C ASN A 217 0.41 -16.89 6.80
N PRO A 218 -0.93 -17.10 6.86
CA PRO A 218 -1.98 -16.56 5.99
C PRO A 218 -2.69 -15.31 6.54
N TYR A 219 -2.00 -14.45 7.30
CA TYR A 219 -2.55 -13.22 7.89
C TYR A 219 -2.36 -12.00 6.97
N LEU A 220 -3.32 -11.09 7.04
CA LEU A 220 -3.38 -9.80 6.35
C LEU A 220 -3.13 -8.66 7.33
N LYS A 221 -2.51 -7.59 6.84
CA LYS A 221 -2.34 -6.33 7.58
C LYS A 221 -3.68 -5.64 7.78
N LEU A 222 -4.03 -5.28 9.02
CA LEU A 222 -5.31 -4.64 9.35
C LEU A 222 -5.22 -3.13 9.60
N SER A 223 -4.01 -2.58 9.71
CA SER A 223 -3.82 -1.13 9.86
C SER A 223 -3.55 -0.46 8.53
N PHE A 224 -4.46 0.43 8.15
CA PHE A 224 -4.34 1.38 7.05
C PHE A 224 -5.42 2.46 7.21
N PRO A 225 -5.21 3.68 6.70
CA PRO A 225 -6.22 4.73 6.75
C PRO A 225 -7.40 4.42 5.82
N LYS A 226 -8.63 4.82 6.19
CA LYS A 226 -9.77 4.78 5.25
C LYS A 226 -9.56 5.74 4.06
N LYS A 227 -8.96 6.89 4.34
CA LYS A 227 -8.56 7.85 3.31
C LYS A 227 -7.36 7.29 2.56
N GLN A 228 -7.38 7.39 1.24
CA GLN A 228 -6.31 6.90 0.37
C GLN A 228 -5.83 8.01 -0.59
N GLY A 229 -4.89 7.71 -1.47
CA GLY A 229 -4.37 8.65 -2.47
C GLY A 229 -5.46 9.12 -3.44
N LYS A 230 -5.54 10.43 -3.69
CA LYS A 230 -6.59 11.03 -4.53
C LYS A 230 -6.41 10.72 -6.03
N THR A 231 -5.21 10.35 -6.45
CA THR A 231 -4.87 9.98 -7.84
C THR A 231 -4.62 8.48 -8.00
N GLY A 232 -5.10 7.69 -7.04
CA GLY A 232 -5.13 6.25 -7.14
C GLY A 232 -3.97 5.51 -6.45
N GLN A 233 -3.22 6.18 -5.57
CA GLN A 233 -2.23 5.51 -4.72
C GLN A 233 -2.90 4.86 -3.52
N THR A 234 -2.42 3.69 -3.12
CA THR A 234 -2.73 3.17 -1.79
C THR A 234 -1.80 3.71 -0.71
N VAL A 235 -2.31 3.77 0.52
CA VAL A 235 -1.57 4.14 1.74
C VAL A 235 -1.93 3.13 2.81
N GLY A 236 -0.92 2.59 3.51
CA GLY A 236 -1.16 1.59 4.53
C GLY A 236 -0.07 1.52 5.58
N GLY A 237 -0.34 0.75 6.64
CA GLY A 237 0.55 0.66 7.80
C GLY A 237 0.01 1.36 9.04
N LEU A 238 0.89 1.49 10.02
CA LEU A 238 0.66 2.23 11.25
C LEU A 238 0.86 3.72 11.00
N TYR A 239 0.05 4.56 11.64
CA TYR A 239 0.25 5.99 11.64
C TYR A 239 1.23 6.37 12.74
N CYS A 240 2.25 7.17 12.40
CA CYS A 240 3.09 7.80 13.40
C CYS A 240 2.45 9.12 13.85
N ASN A 241 1.90 9.15 15.07
CA ASN A 241 1.18 10.32 15.58
C ASN A 241 2.10 11.51 15.89
N ASP A 242 1.51 12.64 16.26
CA ASP A 242 2.24 13.89 16.54
C ASP A 242 3.15 13.80 17.78
N GLN A 243 2.87 12.83 18.66
CA GLN A 243 3.68 12.49 19.83
C GLN A 243 4.88 11.61 19.46
N GLY A 244 4.99 11.13 18.23
CA GLY A 244 6.05 10.21 17.79
C GLY A 244 5.81 8.77 18.24
N MET A 245 4.54 8.37 18.40
CA MET A 245 4.12 7.04 18.81
C MET A 245 3.27 6.39 17.71
N LEU A 246 3.39 5.07 17.56
CA LEU A 246 2.65 4.28 16.59
C LEU A 246 1.19 4.08 17.02
N GLU A 247 0.29 4.22 16.05
CA GLU A 247 -1.14 3.96 16.17
C GLU A 247 -1.67 3.21 14.96
N MET A 248 -2.72 2.40 15.16
CA MET A 248 -3.51 1.91 14.05
C MET A 248 -4.13 3.10 13.31
N ALA A 249 -3.90 3.18 12.01
CA ALA A 249 -4.26 4.34 11.19
C ALA A 249 -5.78 4.61 11.15
N ASP A 250 -6.60 3.57 11.25
CA ASP A 250 -8.06 3.67 11.36
C ASP A 250 -8.63 2.69 12.38
N GLY A 251 -8.15 1.44 12.38
CA GLY A 251 -8.52 0.43 13.37
C GLY A 251 -9.97 -0.09 13.26
N SER A 252 -10.72 0.23 12.20
CA SER A 252 -12.09 -0.27 12.05
C SER A 252 -12.17 -1.76 11.73
N LEU A 253 -11.12 -2.35 11.16
CA LEU A 253 -11.07 -3.78 10.85
C LEU A 253 -10.75 -4.66 12.07
N GLY A 254 -10.22 -4.08 13.14
CA GLY A 254 -9.82 -4.83 14.32
C GLY A 254 -8.88 -4.05 15.22
N LYS A 255 -8.54 -4.67 16.35
CA LYS A 255 -7.62 -4.12 17.36
C LYS A 255 -6.22 -4.73 17.29
N THR A 256 -5.98 -5.68 16.40
CA THR A 256 -4.70 -6.36 16.21
C THR A 256 -4.04 -5.84 14.93
N LEU A 257 -2.72 -5.99 14.81
CA LEU A 257 -2.01 -5.61 13.58
C LEU A 257 -2.32 -6.56 12.42
N CYS A 258 -2.35 -7.85 12.73
CA CYS A 258 -2.53 -8.91 11.76
C CYS A 258 -3.84 -9.66 12.01
N GLY A 259 -4.61 -9.86 10.95
CA GLY A 259 -5.85 -10.63 10.96
C GLY A 259 -5.74 -11.82 10.04
N LYS A 260 -6.25 -12.98 10.45
CA LYS A 260 -6.25 -14.16 9.57
C LYS A 260 -7.05 -13.82 8.30
N GLY A 261 -6.60 -14.32 7.15
CA GLY A 261 -7.43 -14.30 5.94
C GLY A 261 -8.76 -15.03 6.14
N SER A 262 -9.55 -15.10 5.08
CA SER A 262 -10.84 -15.79 5.00
C SER A 262 -10.80 -17.16 5.68
N ASP A 263 -11.78 -17.40 6.55
CA ASP A 263 -12.08 -18.72 7.11
C ASP A 263 -12.98 -19.55 6.19
N LYS A 264 -13.40 -18.98 5.05
CA LYS A 264 -14.30 -19.59 4.07
C LYS A 264 -13.57 -20.32 2.95
N MET A 265 -12.28 -20.09 2.77
CA MET A 265 -11.44 -20.83 1.83
C MET A 265 -9.99 -20.85 2.33
N THR A 266 -9.34 -22.01 2.23
CA THR A 266 -7.90 -22.13 2.48
C THR A 266 -7.13 -22.18 1.16
N VAL A 267 -6.02 -21.45 1.07
CA VAL A 267 -5.08 -21.51 -0.07
C VAL A 267 -3.76 -22.05 0.43
N LYS A 268 -3.34 -23.19 -0.13
CA LYS A 268 -2.08 -23.88 0.19
C LYS A 268 -1.16 -23.91 -1.01
N VAL A 269 0.15 -23.88 -0.76
CA VAL A 269 1.18 -24.15 -1.76
C VAL A 269 1.97 -25.35 -1.28
N GLN A 270 2.14 -26.35 -2.15
CA GLN A 270 2.96 -27.53 -1.89
C GLN A 270 4.15 -27.55 -2.83
N ASN A 271 5.34 -27.32 -2.27
CA ASN A 271 6.58 -27.34 -3.03
C ASN A 271 7.10 -28.78 -3.19
N LYS A 272 6.88 -29.42 -4.35
CA LYS A 272 7.48 -30.74 -4.64
C LYS A 272 8.77 -30.64 -5.47
N LEU A 273 9.32 -29.44 -5.61
CA LEU A 273 10.57 -29.21 -6.32
C LEU A 273 11.77 -29.58 -5.45
N LYS A 274 12.95 -29.57 -6.06
CA LYS A 274 14.24 -29.79 -5.37
C LYS A 274 14.86 -28.51 -4.82
N LYS A 275 14.26 -27.35 -5.07
CA LYS A 275 14.73 -26.04 -4.62
C LYS A 275 13.62 -25.27 -3.94
N SER A 276 14.00 -24.26 -3.15
CA SER A 276 13.04 -23.35 -2.53
C SER A 276 12.31 -22.49 -3.56
N VAL A 277 11.12 -22.00 -3.20
CA VAL A 277 10.30 -21.10 -4.02
C VAL A 277 9.70 -20.02 -3.14
N SER A 278 9.74 -18.76 -3.61
CA SER A 278 9.13 -17.63 -2.93
C SER A 278 7.89 -17.11 -3.67
N PHE A 279 6.78 -17.01 -2.93
CA PHE A 279 5.56 -16.31 -3.30
C PHE A 279 5.52 -14.99 -2.54
N CYS A 280 5.62 -13.87 -3.25
CA CYS A 280 5.75 -12.57 -2.61
C CYS A 280 4.45 -11.78 -2.75
N ARG A 281 3.72 -11.59 -1.65
CA ARG A 281 2.47 -10.81 -1.65
C ARG A 281 2.79 -9.31 -1.76
N THR A 282 1.93 -8.61 -2.49
CA THR A 282 1.95 -7.15 -2.56
C THR A 282 1.64 -6.51 -1.19
N ASP A 283 2.36 -5.43 -0.87
CA ASP A 283 2.08 -4.49 0.21
C ASP A 283 0.86 -3.64 -0.12
N TYR A 284 -0.32 -4.26 0.04
CA TYR A 284 -1.59 -3.68 -0.38
C TYR A 284 -2.63 -3.73 0.75
N PRO A 285 -3.17 -2.58 1.20
CA PRO A 285 -2.80 -1.21 0.79
C PRO A 285 -1.43 -0.80 1.34
N GLY A 286 -0.67 0.02 0.64
CA GLY A 286 0.66 0.44 1.08
C GLY A 286 1.51 0.94 -0.08
N THR A 287 2.77 0.54 -0.11
CA THR A 287 3.70 0.91 -1.19
C THR A 287 3.50 0.10 -2.47
N GLU A 288 2.62 -0.90 -2.45
CA GLU A 288 2.37 -1.82 -3.56
C GLU A 288 3.61 -2.64 -3.98
N SER A 289 4.59 -2.70 -3.10
CA SER A 289 5.82 -3.48 -3.24
C SER A 289 5.57 -4.96 -2.94
N MET A 290 6.32 -5.85 -3.57
CA MET A 290 6.12 -7.30 -3.55
C MET A 290 6.96 -7.92 -2.43
N THR A 291 6.75 -7.45 -1.21
CA THR A 291 7.74 -7.57 -0.13
C THR A 291 7.33 -8.52 0.97
N PHE A 292 6.12 -9.09 0.93
CA PHE A 292 5.63 -10.02 1.95
C PHE A 292 5.85 -11.48 1.53
N PRO A 293 6.92 -12.15 2.00
CA PRO A 293 7.26 -13.49 1.55
C PRO A 293 6.35 -14.59 2.11
N LEU A 294 6.20 -15.64 1.31
CA LEU A 294 6.12 -17.02 1.74
C LEU A 294 7.20 -17.77 0.95
N THR A 295 8.26 -18.20 1.63
CA THR A 295 9.32 -19.02 1.04
C THR A 295 9.17 -20.45 1.53
N LEU A 296 9.16 -21.41 0.61
CA LEU A 296 8.98 -22.83 0.92
C LEU A 296 10.20 -23.62 0.46
N GLU A 297 10.84 -24.33 1.38
CA GLU A 297 11.90 -25.28 1.09
C GLU A 297 11.37 -26.55 0.38
N PRO A 298 12.25 -27.39 -0.19
CA PRO A 298 11.85 -28.62 -0.84
C PRO A 298 10.99 -29.52 0.05
N GLY A 299 9.82 -29.92 -0.45
CA GLY A 299 8.87 -30.78 0.24
C GLY A 299 7.91 -30.06 1.19
N GLU A 300 8.11 -28.76 1.44
CA GLU A 300 7.28 -28.01 2.38
C GLU A 300 5.91 -27.67 1.83
N THR A 301 5.00 -27.35 2.75
CA THR A 301 3.68 -26.83 2.47
C THR A 301 3.44 -25.58 3.29
N GLY A 302 3.04 -24.51 2.63
CA GLY A 302 2.65 -23.26 3.27
C GLY A 302 1.22 -22.86 2.93
N TYR A 303 0.78 -21.79 3.57
CA TYR A 303 -0.54 -21.21 3.40
C TYR A 303 -0.38 -19.81 2.84
N LEU A 304 -1.26 -19.36 1.96
CA LEU A 304 -1.30 -17.99 1.48
C LEU A 304 -2.47 -17.25 2.11
N ALA A 305 -2.28 -15.97 2.40
CA ALA A 305 -3.38 -15.11 2.83
C ALA A 305 -4.39 -14.89 1.70
N ASN A 306 -5.67 -14.96 2.04
CA ASN A 306 -6.78 -14.80 1.11
C ASN A 306 -7.84 -13.90 1.75
N PRO A 307 -8.11 -12.68 1.25
CA PRO A 307 -9.08 -11.77 1.88
C PRO A 307 -10.54 -12.19 1.62
N ASP A 308 -11.41 -11.94 2.60
CA ASP A 308 -12.86 -11.80 2.39
C ASP A 308 -13.13 -10.43 1.75
N GLN A 309 -13.79 -10.43 0.60
CA GLN A 309 -14.05 -9.23 -0.19
C GLN A 309 -14.87 -8.17 0.56
N SER A 310 -15.77 -8.57 1.45
CA SER A 310 -16.63 -7.65 2.21
C SER A 310 -15.96 -7.03 3.45
N LYS A 311 -14.87 -7.63 3.94
CA LYS A 311 -14.31 -7.32 5.28
C LYS A 311 -12.92 -6.71 5.26
N TYR A 312 -12.24 -6.72 4.12
CA TYR A 312 -10.87 -6.25 4.02
C TYR A 312 -10.80 -4.84 3.42
N PHE A 313 -9.78 -4.59 2.60
CA PHE A 313 -9.55 -3.31 1.96
C PHE A 313 -10.47 -3.12 0.76
N PHE A 314 -11.10 -1.96 0.67
CA PHE A 314 -11.85 -1.52 -0.49
C PHE A 314 -11.07 -0.44 -1.21
N TRP A 315 -10.80 -0.67 -2.50
CA TRP A 315 -10.12 0.28 -3.35
C TRP A 315 -11.13 0.95 -4.29
N GLU A 316 -11.27 2.27 -4.20
CA GLU A 316 -12.30 3.03 -4.94
C GLU A 316 -13.71 2.41 -4.80
N ASN A 317 -14.06 1.99 -3.58
CA ASN A 317 -15.31 1.28 -3.24
C ASN A 317 -15.48 -0.09 -3.92
N LYS A 318 -14.41 -0.68 -4.44
CA LYS A 318 -14.41 -2.03 -5.01
C LYS A 318 -13.71 -3.00 -4.06
N PRO A 319 -14.21 -4.24 -3.93
CA PRO A 319 -13.52 -5.26 -3.16
C PRO A 319 -12.16 -5.58 -3.79
N THR A 320 -11.23 -6.03 -2.97
CA THR A 320 -9.85 -6.31 -3.38
C THR A 320 -9.50 -7.79 -3.20
N SER A 321 -8.38 -8.19 -3.80
CA SER A 321 -7.83 -9.55 -3.71
C SER A 321 -6.37 -9.51 -3.30
N ALA A 322 -5.85 -10.61 -2.76
CA ALA A 322 -4.43 -10.74 -2.54
C ALA A 322 -3.74 -11.07 -3.86
N HIS A 323 -2.65 -10.36 -4.14
CA HIS A 323 -1.81 -10.52 -5.32
C HIS A 323 -0.44 -11.04 -4.89
N TYR A 324 0.06 -12.07 -5.57
CA TYR A 324 1.35 -12.70 -5.33
C TYR A 324 2.19 -12.76 -6.60
N TYR A 325 3.47 -12.41 -6.45
CA TYR A 325 4.51 -12.58 -7.44
C TYR A 325 5.18 -13.93 -7.22
N VAL A 326 5.05 -14.83 -8.19
CA VAL A 326 5.52 -16.21 -8.13
C VAL A 326 6.87 -16.30 -8.83
N ASN A 327 7.93 -16.48 -8.05
CA ASN A 327 9.31 -16.46 -8.54
C ASN A 327 9.78 -17.85 -9.00
N LYS A 328 10.85 -17.87 -9.80
CA LYS A 328 11.56 -19.09 -10.20
C LYS A 328 12.13 -19.84 -9.00
N GLN A 329 12.36 -21.13 -9.17
CA GLN A 329 12.88 -21.96 -8.10
C GLN A 329 14.36 -21.65 -7.79
N GLY A 330 14.69 -21.54 -6.51
CA GLY A 330 16.03 -21.23 -5.99
C GLY A 330 16.43 -19.76 -6.07
N VAL A 331 15.52 -18.84 -6.40
CA VAL A 331 15.77 -17.40 -6.22
C VAL A 331 15.71 -17.10 -4.71
N PRO A 332 16.75 -16.53 -4.10
CA PRO A 332 16.72 -16.20 -2.68
C PRO A 332 15.59 -15.22 -2.34
N GLU A 333 14.98 -15.36 -1.17
CA GLU A 333 13.87 -14.49 -0.72
C GLU A 333 14.21 -13.00 -0.83
N SER A 334 15.44 -12.62 -0.47
CA SER A 334 15.94 -11.24 -0.52
C SER A 334 16.02 -10.64 -1.92
N GLU A 335 16.01 -11.49 -2.95
CA GLU A 335 15.98 -11.08 -4.35
C GLU A 335 14.61 -11.31 -5.00
N ALA A 336 13.83 -12.25 -4.46
CA ALA A 336 12.50 -12.62 -4.93
C ALA A 336 11.42 -11.64 -4.45
N CYS A 337 11.48 -11.23 -3.19
CA CYS A 337 10.45 -10.42 -2.51
C CYS A 337 10.95 -8.99 -2.24
N THR A 338 11.35 -8.31 -3.31
CA THR A 338 11.79 -6.90 -3.29
C THR A 338 11.58 -6.29 -4.67
N TRP A 339 11.74 -4.97 -4.81
CA TRP A 339 11.74 -4.31 -6.12
C TRP A 339 12.89 -4.80 -6.99
N GLY A 340 12.56 -5.31 -8.18
CA GLY A 340 13.50 -5.87 -9.14
C GLY A 340 13.79 -4.91 -10.29
N GLN A 341 14.86 -5.21 -11.02
CA GLN A 341 15.21 -4.52 -12.27
C GLN A 341 14.46 -5.14 -13.45
N ASP A 342 14.18 -4.33 -14.48
CA ASP A 342 13.55 -4.81 -15.71
C ASP A 342 14.32 -5.98 -16.32
N GLY A 343 13.57 -7.00 -16.75
CA GLY A 343 14.10 -8.24 -17.32
C GLY A 343 14.77 -9.20 -16.34
N ALA A 344 14.85 -8.88 -15.04
CA ALA A 344 15.55 -9.73 -14.06
C ALA A 344 14.83 -11.03 -13.69
N GLY A 345 13.54 -11.17 -14.03
CA GLY A 345 12.78 -12.40 -13.76
C GLY A 345 12.46 -12.65 -12.28
N LYS A 346 12.55 -11.60 -11.45
CA LYS A 346 12.37 -11.67 -9.98
C LYS A 346 11.76 -10.38 -9.44
N GLY A 347 11.24 -10.40 -8.21
CA GLY A 347 10.55 -9.24 -7.65
C GLY A 347 9.25 -8.95 -8.42
N ASN A 348 9.00 -7.67 -8.75
CA ASN A 348 7.88 -7.26 -9.59
C ASN A 348 7.96 -7.83 -11.01
N TRP A 349 9.14 -8.32 -11.42
CA TRP A 349 9.37 -8.94 -12.72
C TRP A 349 9.32 -10.47 -12.64
N SER A 350 8.78 -11.07 -11.56
CA SER A 350 8.59 -12.51 -11.49
C SER A 350 7.79 -13.02 -12.70
N PRO A 351 8.00 -14.25 -13.20
CA PRO A 351 7.33 -14.70 -14.43
C PRO A 351 5.81 -14.82 -14.30
N THR A 352 5.31 -15.18 -13.12
CA THR A 352 3.91 -15.54 -12.92
C THR A 352 3.31 -14.73 -11.78
N ILE A 353 2.01 -14.41 -11.94
CA ILE A 353 1.18 -13.78 -10.92
C ILE A 353 0.11 -14.77 -10.49
N PHE A 354 -0.10 -14.84 -9.18
CA PHE A 354 -1.22 -15.54 -8.55
C PHE A 354 -2.10 -14.55 -7.80
N GLY A 355 -3.42 -14.59 -8.04
CA GLY A 355 -4.40 -13.76 -7.34
C GLY A 355 -5.39 -14.63 -6.59
N THR A 356 -5.84 -14.20 -5.40
CA THR A 356 -6.88 -14.93 -4.65
C THR A 356 -7.74 -14.04 -3.76
N SER A 357 -9.04 -14.32 -3.71
CA SER A 357 -10.00 -13.72 -2.75
C SER A 357 -11.20 -14.65 -2.54
N PHE A 358 -11.92 -14.47 -1.43
CA PHE A 358 -13.24 -15.07 -1.25
C PHE A 358 -14.33 -14.01 -1.43
N ASP A 359 -15.23 -14.20 -2.40
CA ASP A 359 -16.37 -13.33 -2.63
C ASP A 359 -17.52 -13.72 -1.69
N ASP A 360 -17.55 -13.11 -0.51
CA ASP A 360 -18.63 -13.20 0.47
C ASP A 360 -19.74 -12.16 0.27
N ILE A 361 -19.73 -11.44 -0.86
CA ILE A 361 -20.70 -10.39 -1.19
C ILE A 361 -21.78 -10.94 -2.13
N ALA A 362 -21.39 -11.61 -3.21
CA ALA A 362 -22.30 -11.99 -4.29
C ALA A 362 -22.38 -13.50 -4.50
N SER A 363 -21.25 -14.16 -4.72
CA SER A 363 -21.23 -15.56 -5.18
C SER A 363 -21.03 -16.60 -4.08
N HIS A 364 -20.46 -16.24 -2.92
CA HIS A 364 -20.00 -17.18 -1.89
C HIS A 364 -19.01 -18.22 -2.44
N VAL A 365 -18.16 -17.78 -3.37
CA VAL A 365 -17.14 -18.58 -4.05
C VAL A 365 -15.78 -17.93 -3.88
N GLY A 366 -14.76 -18.75 -3.63
CA GLY A 366 -13.37 -18.35 -3.73
C GLY A 366 -12.92 -18.27 -5.18
N TYR A 367 -12.23 -17.20 -5.56
CA TYR A 367 -11.65 -17.05 -6.89
C TYR A 367 -10.14 -17.03 -6.77
N SER A 368 -9.47 -17.91 -7.51
CA SER A 368 -8.02 -17.93 -7.58
C SER A 368 -7.54 -17.99 -9.03
N SER A 369 -6.68 -17.06 -9.42
CA SER A 369 -6.20 -16.92 -10.79
C SER A 369 -4.71 -17.17 -10.91
N LEU A 370 -4.31 -17.66 -12.08
CA LEU A 370 -2.91 -17.87 -12.44
C LEU A 370 -2.69 -17.32 -13.84
N LYS A 371 -1.71 -16.42 -13.99
CA LYS A 371 -1.39 -15.81 -15.28
C LYS A 371 0.06 -15.40 -15.39
N GLN A 372 0.49 -15.18 -16.62
CA GLN A 372 1.77 -14.51 -16.89
C GLN A 372 1.78 -13.12 -16.27
N ASN A 373 2.92 -12.74 -15.69
CA ASN A 373 3.14 -11.37 -15.29
C ASN A 373 3.24 -10.48 -16.53
N GLU A 374 2.35 -9.50 -16.59
CA GLU A 374 2.23 -8.58 -17.73
C GLU A 374 3.40 -7.59 -17.82
N LEU A 375 4.18 -7.44 -16.74
CA LEU A 375 5.43 -6.72 -16.76
C LEU A 375 6.54 -7.54 -17.42
N ASN A 376 6.47 -8.88 -17.40
CA ASN A 376 7.55 -9.72 -17.90
C ASN A 376 7.06 -10.78 -18.91
N TRP A 377 6.72 -10.34 -20.12
CA TRP A 377 6.23 -11.24 -21.17
C TRP A 377 7.26 -12.21 -21.74
N ASN A 378 8.56 -11.97 -21.52
CA ASN A 378 9.63 -12.75 -22.13
C ASN A 378 10.23 -13.80 -21.21
N ASP A 379 9.89 -13.77 -19.93
CA ASP A 379 10.36 -14.75 -18.96
C ASP A 379 9.26 -15.75 -18.56
N ARG A 380 9.67 -16.96 -18.21
CA ARG A 380 8.78 -18.07 -17.90
C ARG A 380 9.17 -18.70 -16.58
N LEU A 381 8.16 -19.21 -15.88
CA LEU A 381 8.39 -20.00 -14.69
C LEU A 381 9.06 -21.32 -15.10
N ASP A 382 10.04 -21.75 -14.31
CA ASP A 382 10.91 -22.89 -14.57
C ASP A 382 10.45 -24.18 -13.87
N TYR A 383 9.20 -24.20 -13.43
CA TYR A 383 8.49 -25.35 -12.89
C TYR A 383 6.99 -25.22 -13.19
N SER A 384 6.26 -26.33 -13.15
CA SER A 384 4.82 -26.33 -13.41
C SER A 384 4.01 -26.09 -12.14
N ILE A 385 2.80 -25.56 -12.31
CA ILE A 385 1.84 -25.35 -11.23
C ILE A 385 0.53 -26.02 -11.62
N THR A 386 -0.05 -26.83 -10.74
CA THR A 386 -1.41 -27.37 -10.91
C THR A 386 -2.27 -27.06 -9.70
N PHE A 387 -3.48 -26.55 -9.93
CA PHE A 387 -4.46 -26.34 -8.87
C PHE A 387 -5.19 -27.65 -8.60
N THR A 388 -5.27 -28.02 -7.32
CA THR A 388 -5.92 -29.24 -6.86
C THR A 388 -6.71 -28.96 -5.58
N GLY A 389 -7.59 -29.88 -5.18
CA GLY A 389 -8.37 -29.79 -3.95
C GLY A 389 -9.85 -30.07 -4.17
N ASP A 390 -10.50 -30.57 -3.13
CA ASP A 390 -11.95 -30.77 -3.14
C ASP A 390 -12.64 -29.41 -3.31
N GLY A 391 -13.73 -29.37 -4.08
CA GLY A 391 -14.48 -28.12 -4.31
C GLY A 391 -13.80 -27.11 -5.24
N VAL A 392 -12.62 -27.42 -5.80
CA VAL A 392 -11.97 -26.64 -6.86
C VAL A 392 -12.61 -27.00 -8.22
N THR A 393 -13.18 -26.00 -8.87
CA THR A 393 -13.81 -26.09 -10.19
C THR A 393 -12.99 -25.30 -11.19
N ASN A 394 -12.93 -25.81 -12.44
CA ASN A 394 -12.16 -25.19 -13.51
C ASN A 394 -10.69 -24.94 -13.11
N ALA A 395 -10.03 -25.97 -12.57
CA ALA A 395 -8.68 -25.86 -12.03
C ALA A 395 -7.69 -25.27 -13.04
N CYS A 396 -6.90 -24.30 -12.57
CA CYS A 396 -5.79 -23.71 -13.29
C CYS A 396 -4.59 -24.65 -13.37
N LYS A 397 -3.81 -24.50 -14.43
CA LYS A 397 -2.49 -25.13 -14.57
C LYS A 397 -1.54 -24.30 -15.43
N TYR A 398 -0.25 -24.44 -15.18
CA TYR A 398 0.85 -23.93 -16.00
C TYR A 398 1.86 -25.06 -16.18
N LYS A 399 2.37 -25.25 -17.42
CA LYS A 399 3.38 -26.28 -17.73
C LYS A 399 4.69 -25.64 -18.16
N ALA A 400 5.76 -25.86 -17.41
CA ALA A 400 7.07 -25.27 -17.68
C ALA A 400 7.64 -25.72 -19.04
N SER A 401 7.52 -27.00 -19.39
CA SER A 401 8.10 -27.56 -20.61
C SER A 401 7.56 -26.93 -21.91
N THR A 402 6.35 -26.35 -21.87
CA THR A 402 5.73 -25.67 -23.03
C THR A 402 5.52 -24.19 -22.81
N GLY A 403 5.68 -23.70 -21.58
CA GLY A 403 5.38 -22.32 -21.19
C GLY A 403 3.89 -21.97 -21.34
N GLN A 404 2.97 -22.94 -21.27
CA GLN A 404 1.55 -22.73 -21.50
C GLN A 404 0.75 -22.73 -20.20
N TYR A 405 -0.18 -21.77 -20.09
CA TYR A 405 -1.27 -21.80 -19.12
C TYR A 405 -2.42 -22.66 -19.65
N GLY A 406 -3.27 -23.13 -18.75
CA GLY A 406 -4.44 -23.95 -19.08
C GLY A 406 -5.47 -23.98 -17.97
N GLN A 407 -6.64 -24.51 -18.31
CA GLN A 407 -7.79 -24.59 -17.42
C GLN A 407 -8.58 -25.89 -17.68
N GLY A 408 -8.82 -26.67 -16.63
CA GLY A 408 -9.36 -28.03 -16.76
C GLY A 408 -8.50 -28.85 -17.72
N ASP A 409 -9.10 -29.43 -18.75
CA ASP A 409 -8.39 -30.23 -19.75
C ASP A 409 -7.73 -29.39 -20.87
N LYS A 410 -8.04 -28.10 -20.96
CA LYS A 410 -7.60 -27.24 -22.06
C LYS A 410 -6.26 -26.57 -21.76
N TRP A 411 -5.44 -26.42 -22.81
CA TRP A 411 -4.24 -25.59 -22.82
C TRP A 411 -4.48 -24.40 -23.72
N PHE A 412 -4.00 -23.22 -23.32
CA PHE A 412 -4.12 -21.99 -24.09
C PHE A 412 -3.00 -21.88 -25.12
N SER A 413 -3.30 -21.27 -26.27
CA SER A 413 -2.32 -21.07 -27.33
C SER A 413 -1.48 -19.81 -27.10
N SER A 414 -2.01 -18.84 -26.35
CA SER A 414 -1.33 -17.59 -26.01
C SER A 414 -0.92 -17.57 -24.54
N ILE A 415 0.34 -17.18 -24.28
CA ILE A 415 0.83 -16.88 -22.93
C ILE A 415 0.06 -15.72 -22.25
N LYS A 416 -0.59 -14.86 -23.06
CA LYS A 416 -1.39 -13.75 -22.56
C LYS A 416 -2.69 -14.20 -21.90
N GLU A 417 -3.08 -15.45 -22.12
CA GLU A 417 -4.25 -16.03 -21.47
C GLU A 417 -3.86 -16.54 -20.07
N GLY A 418 -4.60 -16.09 -19.07
CA GLY A 418 -4.60 -16.67 -17.74
C GLY A 418 -5.84 -17.53 -17.52
N CYS A 419 -5.90 -18.15 -16.35
CA CYS A 419 -7.07 -18.91 -15.92
C CYS A 419 -7.56 -18.42 -14.55
N THR A 420 -8.81 -18.72 -14.24
CA THR A 420 -9.40 -18.49 -12.91
C THR A 420 -10.19 -19.72 -12.50
N ALA A 421 -9.83 -20.30 -11.36
CA ALA A 421 -10.56 -21.38 -10.72
C ALA A 421 -11.59 -20.82 -9.72
N GLY A 422 -12.71 -21.53 -9.58
CA GLY A 422 -13.71 -21.29 -8.55
C GLY A 422 -13.57 -22.32 -7.43
N ILE A 423 -13.65 -21.90 -6.18
CA ILE A 423 -13.44 -22.73 -5.00
C ILE A 423 -14.64 -22.61 -4.08
N SER A 424 -15.22 -23.75 -3.75
CA SER A 424 -16.42 -23.81 -2.91
C SER A 424 -16.11 -23.38 -1.48
N GLN A 425 -17.07 -22.75 -0.81
CA GLN A 425 -16.95 -22.38 0.61
C GLN A 425 -16.57 -23.61 1.48
N GLY A 426 -15.69 -23.40 2.45
CA GLY A 426 -15.14 -24.42 3.34
C GLY A 426 -14.07 -25.32 2.70
N SER A 427 -13.75 -25.11 1.43
CA SER A 427 -12.81 -25.95 0.69
C SER A 427 -11.37 -25.44 0.74
N THR A 428 -10.45 -26.28 0.29
CA THR A 428 -9.02 -25.96 0.20
C THR A 428 -8.56 -26.01 -1.26
N LEU A 429 -7.96 -24.92 -1.72
CA LEU A 429 -7.14 -24.90 -2.92
C LEU A 429 -5.70 -25.26 -2.56
N THR A 430 -5.10 -26.18 -3.30
CA THR A 430 -3.66 -26.50 -3.22
C THR A 430 -2.99 -26.26 -4.57
N LEU A 431 -2.03 -25.34 -4.61
CA LEU A 431 -1.10 -25.15 -5.71
C LEU A 431 0.03 -26.18 -5.55
N VAL A 432 0.10 -27.15 -6.45
CA VAL A 432 1.16 -28.17 -6.45
C VAL A 432 2.24 -27.77 -7.45
N LEU A 433 3.47 -27.61 -6.98
CA LEU A 433 4.63 -27.23 -7.79
C LEU A 433 5.44 -28.47 -8.19
N THR A 434 5.79 -28.65 -9.47
CA THR A 434 6.52 -29.83 -9.98
C THR A 434 7.61 -29.50 -11.02
N ASP A 435 8.69 -30.31 -11.05
CA ASP A 435 9.83 -30.21 -11.99
C ASP A 435 9.58 -30.89 -13.37
N ASP A 436 8.33 -31.20 -13.72
CA ASP A 436 7.93 -32.09 -14.82
C ASP A 436 8.30 -31.67 -16.25
#